data_AF-A0AA40TSB2-F1
#
_entry.id   AF-A0AA40TSB2-F1
#
_cell.length_a   1.000
_cell.length_b   1.000
_cell.length_c   1.000
_cell.angle_alpha   90.00
_cell.angle_beta   90.00
_cell.angle_gamma   90.00
#
_symmetry.space_group_name_H-M   'P 1'
#
loop_
_entity.id
_entity.type
_entity.pdbx_description
1 polymer ?
#
loop_
_entity_poly.entity_id
_entity_poly.type
_entity_poly.pdbx_seq_one_letter_code
_entity_poly.pdbx_strand_id
1 'polypeptide(L)'
;MFGLADSNVVPEMALFGDSHSEALLSTFDAAARDLGRTVAHIGLGGCLPLLGVDIAKGNYPAGVCEALANREFEYVKQRQIKKVVLVARWTLYTDGDY
;
A
#
# COMPACT_ATOMS: atom_id res chain seq x y z
N MET A 1 3.60 -2.66 -16.07
CA MET A 1 3.45 -1.49 -15.18
C MET A 1 2.04 -0.96 -15.38
N PHE A 2 1.11 -1.36 -14.52
CA PHE A 2 -0.28 -0.89 -14.59
C PHE A 2 -0.34 0.54 -14.05
N GLY A 3 -0.99 1.44 -14.81
CA GLY A 3 -1.23 2.82 -14.41
C GLY A 3 0.03 3.68 -14.35
N LEU A 4 0.49 4.18 -15.50
CA LEU A 4 1.23 5.44 -15.51
C LEU A 4 0.25 6.52 -15.06
N ALA A 5 0.18 6.73 -13.74
CA ALA A 5 -0.53 7.83 -13.15
C ALA A 5 0.11 9.12 -13.68
N ASP A 6 -0.69 9.96 -14.32
CA ASP A 6 -0.31 11.34 -14.57
C ASP A 6 0.15 11.95 -13.25
N SER A 7 1.42 12.37 -13.19
CA SER A 7 2.04 12.89 -11.97
C SER A 7 1.39 14.18 -11.45
N ASN A 8 0.52 14.81 -12.26
CA ASN A 8 -0.27 15.99 -11.91
C ASN A 8 -1.64 15.66 -11.30
N VAL A 9 -2.12 14.42 -11.40
CA VAL A 9 -3.37 14.00 -10.76
C VAL A 9 -3.07 13.63 -9.31
N VAL A 10 -3.66 14.37 -8.37
CA VAL A 10 -3.64 14.00 -6.95
C VAL A 10 -4.66 12.87 -6.74
N PRO A 11 -4.23 11.66 -6.35
CA PRO A 11 -5.16 10.57 -6.06
C PRO A 11 -6.07 10.93 -4.89
N GLU A 12 -7.33 10.50 -4.93
CA GLU A 12 -8.22 10.71 -3.79
C GLU A 12 -7.88 9.75 -2.64
N MET A 13 -7.38 8.57 -2.98
CA MET A 13 -7.08 7.48 -2.07
C MET A 13 -5.71 6.88 -2.36
N ALA A 14 -5.04 6.42 -1.31
CA ALA A 14 -3.91 5.52 -1.40
C ALA A 14 -4.28 4.14 -0.84
N LEU A 15 -3.88 3.07 -1.54
CA LEU A 15 -4.01 1.67 -1.14
C LEU A 15 -2.61 1.12 -0.90
N PHE A 16 -2.32 0.67 0.31
CA PHE A 16 -1.00 0.17 0.69
C PHE A 16 -1.05 -1.21 1.34
N GLY A 17 0.06 -1.94 1.26
CA GLY A 17 0.30 -3.15 2.05
C GLY A 17 0.94 -4.29 1.29
N ASP A 18 0.59 -5.52 1.65
CA ASP A 18 1.25 -6.72 1.14
C ASP A 18 0.62 -7.21 -0.17
N SER A 19 0.84 -8.49 -0.52
CA SER A 19 0.31 -9.13 -1.73
C SER A 19 -1.23 -9.08 -1.81
N HIS A 20 -1.93 -8.93 -0.68
CA HIS A 20 -3.38 -8.74 -0.65
C HIS A 20 -3.76 -7.36 -1.17
N SER A 21 -2.96 -6.33 -0.91
CA SER A 21 -3.17 -5.00 -1.51
C SER A 21 -2.98 -5.05 -3.03
N GLU A 22 -1.97 -5.79 -3.50
CA GLU A 22 -1.70 -6.00 -4.93
C GLU A 22 -2.86 -6.76 -5.59
N ALA A 23 -3.36 -7.81 -4.93
CA ALA A 23 -4.47 -8.61 -5.43
C ALA A 23 -5.80 -7.83 -5.50
N LEU A 24 -6.02 -6.88 -4.58
CA LEU A 24 -7.23 -6.04 -4.57
C LEU A 24 -7.12 -4.80 -5.46
N LEU A 25 -5.93 -4.47 -5.97
CA LEU A 25 -5.69 -3.23 -6.72
C LEU A 25 -6.67 -3.05 -7.88
N SER A 26 -6.93 -4.09 -8.68
CA SER A 26 -7.85 -4.00 -9.83
C SER A 26 -9.28 -3.64 -9.41
N THR A 27 -9.73 -4.16 -8.26
CA THR A 27 -11.06 -3.89 -7.72
C THR A 27 -11.17 -2.44 -7.25
N PHE A 28 -10.16 -1.95 -6.53
CA PHE A 28 -10.11 -0.54 -6.09
C PHE A 28 -10.01 0.42 -7.27
N ASP A 29 -9.19 0.12 -8.26
CA ASP A 29 -9.02 0.94 -9.47
C ASP A 29 -10.31 1.00 -10.29
N ALA A 30 -11.00 -0.13 -10.49
CA ALA A 30 -12.30 -0.16 -11.15
C ALA A 30 -13.34 0.69 -10.40
N ALA A 31 -13.49 0.49 -9.09
CA ALA A 31 -14.43 1.26 -8.27
C ALA A 31 -14.10 2.76 -8.25
N ALA A 32 -12.83 3.14 -8.21
CA ALA A 32 -12.41 4.53 -8.27
C ALA A 32 -12.78 5.17 -9.62
N ARG A 33 -12.54 4.45 -10.74
CA ARG A 33 -12.88 4.93 -12.08
C ARG A 33 -14.38 5.15 -12.27
N ASP A 34 -15.22 4.25 -11.77
CA ASP A 34 -16.68 4.39 -11.83
C ASP A 34 -17.18 5.65 -11.11
N LEU A 35 -16.41 6.14 -10.13
CA LEU A 35 -16.69 7.38 -9.39
C LEU A 35 -15.97 8.61 -9.98
N GLY A 36 -15.26 8.47 -11.10
CA GLY A 36 -14.43 9.52 -11.68
C GLY A 36 -13.23 9.90 -10.80
N ARG A 37 -12.73 8.97 -9.98
CA ARG A 37 -11.63 9.14 -9.03
C ARG A 37 -10.45 8.27 -9.39
N THR A 38 -9.34 8.47 -8.70
CA THR A 38 -8.10 7.71 -8.88
C THR A 38 -7.57 7.20 -7.54
N VAL A 39 -6.88 6.06 -7.60
CA VAL A 39 -6.21 5.43 -6.47
C VAL A 39 -4.71 5.34 -6.76
N ALA A 40 -3.88 5.63 -5.78
CA ALA A 40 -2.46 5.31 -5.81
C ALA A 40 -2.19 4.01 -5.07
N HIS A 41 -1.23 3.23 -5.54
CA HIS A 41 -0.82 1.99 -4.90
C HIS A 41 0.68 1.94 -4.72
N ILE A 42 1.10 1.56 -3.52
CA ILE A 42 2.47 1.21 -3.15
C ILE A 42 2.32 -0.03 -2.28
N GLY A 43 2.83 -1.16 -2.75
CA GLY A 43 2.71 -2.41 -2.01
C GLY A 43 3.86 -3.34 -2.35
N LEU A 44 4.13 -4.25 -1.43
CA LEU A 44 5.16 -5.27 -1.60
C LEU A 44 4.76 -6.53 -0.83
N GLY A 45 4.56 -7.63 -1.57
CA GLY A 45 4.26 -8.95 -1.00
C GLY A 45 5.14 -9.33 0.19
N GLY A 46 4.52 -9.48 1.37
CA GLY A 46 5.20 -9.82 2.62
C GLY A 46 5.59 -8.63 3.51
N CYS A 47 5.30 -7.38 3.12
CA CYS A 47 5.55 -6.20 3.95
C CYS A 47 4.27 -5.58 4.53
N LEU A 48 4.30 -5.30 5.83
CA LEU A 48 3.20 -4.62 6.53
C LEU A 48 3.29 -3.10 6.33
N PRO A 49 2.20 -2.39 6.01
CA PRO A 49 2.24 -0.95 5.78
C PRO A 49 2.10 -0.16 7.10
N LEU A 50 2.95 -0.48 8.09
CA LEU A 50 2.96 0.17 9.41
C LEU A 50 4.31 0.84 9.69
N LEU A 51 4.26 2.07 10.20
CA LEU A 51 5.43 2.85 10.56
C LEU A 51 6.14 2.24 11.78
N GLY A 52 7.48 2.21 11.73
CA GLY A 52 8.31 1.68 12.81
C GLY A 52 8.17 0.17 13.04
N VAL A 53 7.59 -0.55 12.07
CA VAL A 53 7.42 -2.01 12.12
C VAL A 53 8.21 -2.64 10.98
N ASP A 54 8.83 -3.78 11.28
CA ASP A 54 9.52 -4.60 10.31
C ASP A 54 9.25 -6.09 10.55
N ILE A 55 9.56 -6.93 9.56
CA ILE A 55 9.26 -8.36 9.62
C ILE A 55 10.49 -9.13 10.10
N ALA A 56 10.41 -9.69 11.31
CA ALA A 56 11.52 -10.42 11.92
C ALA A 56 11.99 -11.64 11.11
N LYS A 57 11.06 -12.33 10.44
CA LYS A 57 11.32 -13.47 9.55
C LYS A 57 10.45 -13.34 8.30
N GLY A 58 10.93 -12.58 7.32
CA GLY A 58 10.19 -12.27 6.11
C GLY A 58 10.93 -12.62 4.83
N ASN A 59 10.36 -12.16 3.71
CA ASN A 59 10.92 -12.37 2.37
C ASN A 59 12.11 -11.45 2.05
N TYR A 60 12.32 -10.41 2.86
CA TYR A 60 13.30 -9.34 2.62
C TYR A 60 14.25 -9.16 3.82
N PRO A 61 15.44 -8.58 3.59
CA PRO A 61 16.31 -8.14 4.68
C PRO A 61 15.63 -7.16 5.63
N ALA A 62 16.09 -7.14 6.88
CA ALA A 62 15.62 -6.20 7.88
C ALA A 62 15.77 -4.74 7.41
N GLY A 63 14.77 -3.92 7.72
CA GLY A 63 14.62 -2.51 7.37
C GLY A 63 13.90 -2.26 6.03
N VAL A 64 13.69 -3.28 5.19
CA VAL A 64 13.02 -3.09 3.89
C VAL A 64 11.56 -2.70 4.05
N CYS A 65 10.81 -3.40 4.91
CA CYS A 65 9.39 -3.11 5.08
C CYS A 65 9.16 -1.79 5.82
N GLU A 66 9.98 -1.49 6.83
CA GLU A 66 9.95 -0.19 7.52
C GLU A 66 10.28 0.97 6.55
N ALA A 67 11.29 0.81 5.69
CA ALA A 67 11.64 1.80 4.68
C ALA A 67 10.51 2.00 3.65
N LEU A 68 9.79 0.94 3.29
CA LEU A 68 8.63 1.02 2.42
C LEU A 68 7.49 1.82 3.08
N ALA A 69 7.13 1.50 4.33
CA ALA A 69 6.10 2.22 5.08
C ALA A 69 6.43 3.72 5.25
N ASN A 70 7.71 4.06 5.44
CA ASN A 70 8.15 5.45 5.47
C ASN A 70 7.95 6.16 4.11
N ARG A 71 8.20 5.48 2.99
CA ARG A 71 7.94 6.04 1.64
C ARG A 71 6.45 6.24 1.39
N GLU A 72 5.62 5.30 1.81
CA GLU A 72 4.16 5.40 1.75
C GLU A 72 3.65 6.62 2.51
N PHE A 73 4.14 6.83 3.72
CA PHE A 73 3.80 7.97 4.56
C PHE A 73 4.23 9.31 3.96
N GLU A 74 5.47 9.40 3.48
CA GLU A 74 5.95 10.62 2.83
C GLU A 74 5.19 10.90 1.52
N TYR A 75 4.82 9.87 0.77
CA TYR A 75 3.98 10.03 -0.42
C TYR A 75 2.62 10.65 -0.08
N VAL A 76 1.91 10.10 0.92
CA VAL A 76 0.61 10.63 1.37
C VAL A 76 0.73 12.07 1.87
N LYS A 77 1.77 12.39 2.64
CA LYS A 77 2.03 13.75 3.12
C LYS A 77 2.31 14.72 2.00
N GLN A 78 3.20 14.39 1.08
CA GLN A 78 3.56 15.28 -0.04
C GLN A 78 2.38 15.53 -0.98
N ARG A 79 1.54 14.51 -1.20
CA ARG A 79 0.36 14.60 -2.07
C ARG A 79 -0.91 15.05 -1.36
N GLN A 80 -0.86 15.27 -0.04
CA GLN A 80 -2.01 15.67 0.78
C GLN A 80 -3.21 14.71 0.67
N ILE A 81 -2.96 13.41 0.44
CA ILE A 81 -4.00 12.39 0.32
C ILE A 81 -4.70 12.24 1.67
N LYS A 82 -6.03 12.28 1.67
CA LYS A 82 -6.83 12.26 2.91
C LYS A 82 -7.36 10.88 3.29
N LYS A 83 -7.38 9.94 2.33
CA LYS A 83 -7.87 8.58 2.53
C LYS A 83 -6.74 7.59 2.26
N VAL A 84 -6.39 6.81 3.28
CA VAL A 84 -5.41 5.73 3.17
C VAL A 84 -6.10 4.45 3.58
N VAL A 85 -6.04 3.43 2.73
CA VAL A 85 -6.56 2.10 2.99
C VAL A 85 -5.38 1.15 3.11
N LEU A 86 -5.29 0.46 4.24
CA LEU A 86 -4.25 -0.52 4.51
C LEU A 86 -4.84 -1.90 4.31
N VAL A 87 -4.22 -2.69 3.44
CA VAL A 87 -4.63 -4.07 3.14
C VAL A 87 -3.43 -4.98 3.33
N ALA A 88 -3.56 -5.88 4.30
CA ALA A 88 -2.56 -6.90 4.56
C ALA A 88 -3.23 -8.18 5.06
N ARG A 89 -2.50 -9.28 5.00
CA ARG A 89 -2.81 -10.51 5.73
C ARG A 89 -2.46 -10.34 7.20
N TRP A 90 -3.27 -9.59 7.94
CA TRP A 90 -2.95 -9.18 9.31
C TRP A 90 -2.53 -10.34 10.23
N THR A 91 -3.22 -11.48 10.16
CA THR A 91 -2.95 -12.66 11.00
C THR A 91 -1.60 -13.33 10.73
N LEU A 92 -1.04 -13.20 9.52
CA LEU A 92 0.31 -13.70 9.21
C LEU A 92 1.39 -13.07 10.09
N TYR A 93 1.20 -11.79 10.44
CA TYR A 93 2.23 -11.00 11.11
C TYR A 93 2.16 -11.09 12.64
N THR A 94 1.05 -11.62 13.17
CA THR A 94 0.85 -11.88 14.60
C THR A 94 1.04 -13.35 14.92
N ASP A 95 0.34 -14.21 14.18
CA ASP A 95 0.15 -15.63 14.55
C ASP A 95 0.83 -16.59 13.55
N GLY A 96 1.28 -16.06 12.39
CA GLY A 96 1.93 -16.86 11.34
C GLY A 96 0.96 -17.68 10.47
N ASP A 97 -0.33 -17.66 10.78
CA ASP A 97 -1.38 -18.37 10.05
C ASP A 97 -2.59 -17.46 9.76
N TYR A 98 -3.64 -17.98 9.11
CA TYR A 98 -4.89 -17.27 8.86
C TYR A 98 -5.82 -17.24 10.06
#